data_AF-C3XGS7-F1
#
_entry.id   AF-C3XGS7-F1
#
_cell.length_a   1.000
_cell.length_b   1.000
_cell.length_c   1.000
_cell.angle_alpha   90.00
_cell.angle_beta   90.00
_cell.angle_gamma   90.00
#
_symmetry.space_group_name_H-M   'P 1'
#
loop_
_entity.id
_entity.type
_entity.pdbx_description
1 polymer ?
#
loop_
_entity_poly.entity_id
_entity_poly.type
_entity_poly.pdbx_seq_one_letter_code
_entity_poly.pdbx_strand_id
1 'polypeptide(L)'
;MLFIIDEAYYEFCGKSVAYLLPTMQNLIITRTFSKAFGLASFRIGYCLSSAQNIAALNLLRNAKNITHLSQVAAIAALKDKEYMESYVKEVVLAREFFINALDSMREFKLYPYFFEKELLLRVNECIIERLHYHQKLGHTIAIVSGGFEIYICIFAKYFGIPYVVAVSLESSEGVLSGNMAGIHTMEHRKLYKLSQTLDLSM
;
A
#
# COMPACT_ATOMS: atom_id res chain seq x y z
N MET A 1 8.83 -11.31 22.16
CA MET A 1 8.21 -10.67 20.97
C MET A 1 9.19 -9.67 20.40
N LEU A 2 9.48 -9.77 19.09
CA LEU A 2 10.38 -8.89 18.36
C LEU A 2 9.55 -7.92 17.51
N PHE A 3 9.87 -6.63 17.52
CA PHE A 3 9.22 -5.62 16.70
C PHE A 3 10.12 -5.25 15.53
N ILE A 4 9.56 -5.24 14.32
CA ILE A 4 10.25 -4.80 13.11
C ILE A 4 9.45 -3.64 12.54
N ILE A 5 10.09 -2.47 12.46
CA ILE A 5 9.49 -1.25 11.93
C ILE A 5 10.16 -0.92 10.60
N ASP A 6 9.38 -0.97 9.52
CA ASP A 6 9.87 -0.63 8.19
C ASP A 6 9.80 0.89 7.96
N GLU A 7 10.96 1.53 8.00
CA GLU A 7 11.17 2.95 7.75
C GLU A 7 11.60 3.21 6.29
N ALA A 8 11.14 2.42 5.32
CA ALA A 8 11.51 2.59 3.90
C ALA A 8 11.22 3.98 3.29
N TYR A 9 10.31 4.76 3.88
CA TYR A 9 9.93 6.10 3.43
C TYR A 9 10.17 7.19 4.49
N TYR A 10 11.00 6.94 5.51
CA TYR A 10 11.13 7.88 6.63
C TYR A 10 11.61 9.26 6.19
N GLU A 11 12.44 9.35 5.15
CA GLU A 11 12.94 10.63 4.65
C GLU A 11 11.80 11.56 4.21
N PHE A 12 10.69 11.02 3.68
CA PHE A 12 9.55 11.82 3.21
C PHE A 12 8.56 12.20 4.30
N CYS A 13 8.62 11.58 5.47
CA CYS A 13 7.71 11.86 6.60
C CYS A 13 8.42 12.54 7.79
N GLY A 14 9.75 12.44 7.87
CA GLY A 14 10.57 13.05 8.92
C GLY A 14 10.37 12.47 10.32
N LYS A 15 9.60 11.38 10.46
CA LYS A 15 9.30 10.72 11.74
C LYS A 15 9.97 9.36 11.79
N SER A 16 10.71 9.10 12.86
CA SER A 16 11.40 7.82 13.10
C SER A 16 11.22 7.39 14.54
N VAL A 17 11.21 6.08 14.76
CA VAL A 17 11.21 5.45 16.10
C VAL A 17 12.62 5.11 16.59
N ALA A 18 13.66 5.54 15.89
CA ALA A 18 15.06 5.26 16.24
C ALA A 18 15.45 5.75 17.65
N TYR A 19 14.77 6.77 18.17
CA TYR A 19 14.97 7.25 19.54
C TYR A 19 14.60 6.21 20.63
N LEU A 20 13.85 5.15 20.29
CA LEU A 20 13.50 4.07 21.21
C LEU A 20 14.58 2.98 21.31
N LEU A 21 15.56 2.95 20.41
CA LEU A 21 16.61 1.92 20.40
C LEU A 21 17.42 1.81 21.71
N PRO A 22 17.70 2.90 22.47
CA PRO A 22 18.38 2.80 23.75
C PRO A 22 17.57 2.06 24.84
N THR A 23 16.23 2.09 24.76
CA THR A 23 15.33 1.53 25.79
C THR A 23 14.64 0.24 25.35
N MET A 24 14.52 -0.01 24.05
CA MET A 24 13.84 -1.18 23.48
C MET A 24 14.82 -2.11 22.75
N GLN A 25 15.33 -3.11 23.46
CA GLN A 25 16.29 -4.08 22.90
C GLN A 25 15.67 -5.04 21.87
N ASN A 26 14.34 -5.19 21.86
CA ASN A 26 13.58 -6.04 20.96
C ASN A 26 13.02 -5.29 19.73
N LEU A 27 13.64 -4.18 19.33
CA LEU A 27 13.26 -3.36 18.19
C LEU A 27 14.30 -3.45 17.06
N ILE A 28 13.83 -3.70 15.83
CA ILE A 28 14.61 -3.59 14.59
C ILE A 28 13.94 -2.55 13.72
N ILE A 29 14.70 -1.59 13.22
CA ILE A 29 14.23 -0.59 12.27
C ILE A 29 14.93 -0.84 10.94
N THR A 30 14.19 -0.99 9.84
CA THR A 30 14.78 -1.18 8.50
C THR A 30 14.68 0.08 7.66
N ARG A 31 15.73 0.37 6.89
CA ARG A 31 15.80 1.52 5.99
C ARG A 31 16.43 1.11 4.66
N THR A 32 16.16 1.88 3.61
CA THR A 32 16.61 1.57 2.26
C THR A 32 17.14 2.78 1.51
N PHE A 33 18.09 2.55 0.61
CA PHE A 33 18.52 3.56 -0.36
C PHE A 33 17.65 3.58 -1.62
N SER A 34 16.61 2.75 -1.68
CA SER A 34 15.80 2.58 -2.90
C SER A 34 14.87 3.76 -3.20
N LYS A 35 14.57 4.60 -2.20
CA LYS A 35 13.54 5.64 -2.28
C LYS A 35 14.19 7.02 -2.37
N ALA A 36 14.41 7.67 -1.22
CA ALA A 36 14.95 9.03 -1.16
C ALA A 36 16.30 9.20 -1.86
N PHE A 37 17.14 8.15 -1.84
CA PHE A 37 18.47 8.19 -2.46
C PHE A 37 18.49 7.76 -3.95
N GLY A 38 17.37 7.34 -4.54
CA GLY A 38 17.30 6.95 -5.95
C GLY A 38 18.10 5.68 -6.34
N LEU A 39 18.56 4.88 -5.38
CA LEU A 39 19.43 3.72 -5.62
C LEU A 39 18.65 2.39 -5.65
N ALA A 40 17.43 2.37 -6.20
CA ALA A 40 16.58 1.18 -6.19
C ALA A 40 17.24 -0.05 -6.82
N SER A 41 17.96 0.13 -7.93
CA SER A 41 18.67 -0.94 -8.65
C SER A 41 19.90 -1.47 -7.91
N PHE A 42 20.48 -0.71 -6.97
CA PHE A 42 21.68 -1.10 -6.24
C PHE A 42 21.39 -2.06 -5.07
N ARG A 43 20.11 -2.30 -4.76
CA ARG A 43 19.68 -3.30 -3.76
C ARG A 43 20.37 -3.17 -2.40
N ILE A 44 20.50 -1.92 -1.91
CA ILE A 44 21.16 -1.62 -0.65
C ILE A 44 20.19 -1.01 0.37
N GLY A 45 20.31 -1.50 1.60
CA GLY A 45 19.54 -1.08 2.77
C GLY A 45 20.32 -1.40 4.03
N TYR A 46 19.79 -0.96 5.15
CA TYR A 46 20.41 -1.12 6.46
C TYR A 46 19.34 -1.29 7.53
N CYS A 47 19.77 -1.72 8.71
CA CYS A 47 18.90 -1.75 9.87
C CYS A 47 19.59 -1.13 11.08
N LEU A 48 18.78 -0.62 11.99
CA LEU A 48 19.19 -0.11 13.29
C LEU A 48 18.55 -1.03 14.35
N SER A 49 19.35 -1.54 15.27
CA SER A 49 18.88 -2.42 16.36
C SER A 49 19.92 -2.50 17.48
N SER A 50 19.59 -3.23 18.55
CA SER A 50 20.54 -3.54 19.62
C SER A 50 21.72 -4.37 19.11
N ALA A 51 22.87 -4.25 19.77
CA ALA A 51 24.08 -4.99 19.39
C ALA A 51 23.85 -6.52 19.39
N GLN A 52 23.04 -7.03 20.32
CA GLN A 52 22.65 -8.44 20.39
C GLN A 52 21.87 -8.87 19.15
N ASN A 53 20.88 -8.09 18.70
CA ASN A 53 20.12 -8.39 17.48
C ASN A 53 21.00 -8.31 16.24
N ILE A 54 21.88 -7.32 16.15
CA ILE A 54 22.82 -7.18 15.01
C ILE A 54 23.79 -8.37 14.97
N ALA A 55 24.30 -8.83 16.11
CA ALA A 55 25.13 -10.02 16.19
C ALA A 55 24.38 -11.27 15.68
N ALA A 56 23.13 -11.48 16.12
CA ALA A 56 22.30 -12.58 15.65
C ALA A 56 22.01 -12.50 14.14
N LEU A 57 21.70 -11.32 13.60
CA LEU A 57 21.50 -11.12 12.16
C LEU A 57 22.78 -11.37 11.35
N ASN A 58 23.95 -11.00 11.88
CA ASN A 58 25.23 -11.26 11.23
C ASN A 58 25.56 -12.75 11.08
N LEU A 59 25.06 -13.61 11.98
CA LEU A 59 25.22 -15.06 11.87
C LEU A 59 24.37 -15.65 10.74
N LEU A 60 23.24 -15.02 10.41
CA LEU A 60 22.29 -15.51 9.42
C LEU A 60 22.53 -14.94 8.01
N ARG A 61 23.00 -13.69 7.91
CA ARG A 61 23.19 -13.04 6.61
C ARG A 61 24.41 -13.60 5.89
N ASN A 62 24.31 -13.70 4.57
CA ASN A 62 25.48 -13.91 3.73
C ASN A 62 26.41 -12.69 3.84
N ALA A 63 27.68 -12.91 4.22
CA ALA A 63 28.69 -11.87 4.38
C ALA A 63 28.94 -11.05 3.08
N LYS A 64 28.63 -11.62 1.91
CA LYS A 64 28.79 -10.99 0.59
C LYS A 64 27.44 -10.60 -0.05
N ASN A 65 26.43 -10.30 0.77
CA ASN A 65 25.08 -9.97 0.29
C ASN A 65 24.94 -8.59 -0.39
N ILE A 66 25.96 -7.73 -0.32
CA ILE A 66 25.97 -6.40 -0.94
C ILE A 66 27.17 -6.26 -1.88
N THR A 67 26.92 -5.88 -3.12
CA THR A 67 27.98 -5.69 -4.12
C THR A 67 28.88 -4.50 -3.78
N HIS A 68 30.14 -4.52 -4.21
CA HIS A 68 31.06 -3.39 -4.03
C HIS A 68 30.49 -2.11 -4.66
N LEU A 69 29.90 -2.21 -5.85
CA LEU A 69 29.30 -1.08 -6.55
C LEU A 69 28.14 -0.45 -5.74
N SER A 70 27.30 -1.26 -5.11
CA SER A 70 26.25 -0.80 -4.21
C SER A 70 26.79 -0.04 -3.00
N GLN A 71 27.90 -0.51 -2.42
CA GLN A 71 28.55 0.18 -1.29
C GLN A 71 29.11 1.54 -1.72
N VAL A 72 29.81 1.60 -2.86
CA VAL A 72 30.32 2.85 -3.43
C VAL A 72 29.19 3.85 -3.69
N ALA A 73 28.10 3.40 -4.32
CA ALA A 73 26.94 4.25 -4.59
C ALA A 73 26.28 4.78 -3.31
N ALA A 74 26.09 3.94 -2.30
CA ALA A 74 25.52 4.39 -1.03
C ALA A 74 26.45 5.35 -0.28
N ILE A 75 27.76 5.12 -0.26
CA ILE A 75 28.72 6.05 0.36
C ILE A 75 28.70 7.40 -0.37
N ALA A 76 28.64 7.41 -1.70
CA ALA A 76 28.51 8.64 -2.47
C ALA A 76 27.20 9.37 -2.14
N ALA A 77 26.08 8.65 -2.10
CA ALA A 77 24.78 9.20 -1.77
C ALA A 77 24.69 9.74 -0.32
N LEU A 78 25.39 9.11 0.63
CA LEU A 78 25.48 9.60 2.01
C LEU A 78 26.35 10.87 2.15
N LYS A 79 27.29 11.09 1.23
CA LYS A 79 28.14 12.29 1.19
C LYS A 79 27.42 13.49 0.56
N ASP A 80 26.43 13.24 -0.29
CA ASP A 80 25.62 14.27 -0.96
C ASP A 80 24.19 14.28 -0.37
N LYS A 81 24.12 14.60 0.92
CA LYS A 81 22.86 14.59 1.66
C LYS A 81 21.97 15.74 1.22
N GLU A 82 22.56 16.87 0.83
CA GLU A 82 21.88 18.05 0.34
C GLU A 82 21.05 17.75 -0.91
N TYR A 83 21.60 16.98 -1.86
CA TYR A 83 20.85 16.55 -3.04
C TYR A 83 19.64 15.70 -2.66
N MET A 84 19.82 14.71 -1.78
CA MET A 84 18.73 13.86 -1.30
C MET A 84 17.64 14.69 -0.61
N GLU A 85 18.02 15.63 0.26
CA GLU A 85 17.07 16.50 0.95
C GLU A 85 16.31 17.43 -0.01
N SER A 86 16.98 17.95 -1.05
CA SER A 86 16.34 18.72 -2.12
C SER A 86 15.31 17.87 -2.87
N TYR A 87 15.70 16.67 -3.29
CA TYR A 87 14.79 15.74 -3.96
C TYR A 87 13.57 15.37 -3.10
N VAL A 88 13.78 15.10 -1.81
CA VAL A 88 12.68 14.83 -0.88
C VAL A 88 11.73 16.02 -0.78
N LYS A 89 12.25 17.25 -0.69
CA LYS A 89 11.42 18.47 -0.69
C LYS A 89 10.59 18.58 -1.96
N GLU A 90 11.19 18.35 -3.13
CA GLU A 90 10.47 18.37 -4.41
C GLU A 90 9.33 17.35 -4.43
N VAL A 91 9.58 16.12 -3.98
CA VAL A 91 8.55 15.06 -3.92
C VAL A 91 7.43 15.42 -2.93
N VAL A 92 7.77 15.99 -1.77
CA VAL A 92 6.77 16.43 -0.78
C VAL A 92 5.92 17.57 -1.34
N LEU A 93 6.53 18.57 -1.98
CA LEU A 93 5.81 19.67 -2.63
C LEU A 93 4.92 19.16 -3.77
N ALA A 94 5.42 18.24 -4.60
CA ALA A 94 4.63 17.63 -5.67
C ALA A 94 3.43 16.84 -5.11
N ARG A 95 3.62 16.13 -4.00
CA ARG A 95 2.54 15.42 -3.29
C ARG A 95 1.50 16.41 -2.77
N GLU A 96 1.91 17.49 -2.11
CA GLU A 96 1.00 18.53 -1.60
C GLU A 96 0.24 19.22 -2.72
N PHE A 97 0.94 19.61 -3.80
CA PHE A 97 0.31 20.14 -5.01
C PHE A 97 -0.72 19.17 -5.58
N PHE A 98 -0.37 17.89 -5.71
CA PHE A 98 -1.28 16.87 -6.24
C PHE A 98 -2.51 16.66 -5.35
N ILE A 99 -2.33 16.59 -4.02
CA ILE A 99 -3.44 16.48 -3.07
C ILE A 99 -4.34 17.71 -3.16
N ASN A 100 -3.76 18.92 -3.15
CA ASN A 100 -4.52 20.17 -3.26
C ASN A 100 -5.26 20.26 -4.61
N ALA A 101 -4.64 19.82 -5.70
CA ALA A 101 -5.28 19.75 -7.00
C ALA A 101 -6.47 18.78 -6.95
N LEU A 102 -6.32 17.60 -6.38
CA LEU A 102 -7.42 16.65 -6.18
C LEU A 102 -8.54 17.20 -5.29
N ASP A 103 -8.21 17.91 -4.22
CA ASP A 103 -9.19 18.57 -3.34
C ASP A 103 -9.92 19.73 -4.03
N SER A 104 -9.23 20.50 -4.87
CA SER A 104 -9.84 21.54 -5.71
C SER A 104 -10.71 20.95 -6.83
N MET A 105 -10.45 19.70 -7.19
CA MET A 105 -11.21 18.90 -8.14
C MET A 105 -12.30 18.05 -7.45
N ARG A 106 -12.74 18.40 -6.23
CA ARG A 106 -13.83 17.70 -5.48
C ARG A 106 -15.13 17.49 -6.27
N GLU A 107 -15.32 18.13 -7.42
CA GLU A 107 -16.44 17.89 -8.34
C GLU A 107 -16.17 16.89 -9.47
N PHE A 108 -14.93 16.45 -9.70
CA PHE A 108 -14.67 15.42 -10.68
C PHE A 108 -15.06 14.04 -10.15
N LYS A 109 -16.21 13.58 -10.63
CA LYS A 109 -16.59 12.17 -10.79
C LYS A 109 -15.57 11.45 -11.69
N LEU A 110 -14.30 11.36 -11.26
CA LEU A 110 -13.24 10.64 -11.97
C LEU A 110 -13.51 9.14 -11.99
N TYR A 111 -14.16 8.60 -10.95
CA TYR A 111 -14.41 7.17 -10.82
C TYR A 111 -15.48 6.65 -11.81
N PRO A 112 -16.64 7.30 -12.07
CA PRO A 112 -17.55 6.88 -13.14
C PRO A 112 -16.95 7.10 -14.53
N TYR A 113 -16.24 8.22 -14.76
CA TYR A 113 -15.58 8.47 -16.03
C TYR A 113 -14.53 7.40 -16.35
N PHE A 114 -13.64 7.10 -15.41
CA PHE A 114 -12.63 6.04 -15.55
C PHE A 114 -13.28 4.66 -15.72
N PHE A 115 -14.37 4.39 -14.98
CA PHE A 115 -15.10 3.13 -15.14
C PHE A 115 -15.66 2.97 -16.55
N GLU A 116 -16.40 3.95 -17.05
CA GLU A 116 -17.07 3.90 -18.35
C GLU A 116 -16.09 3.92 -19.53
N LYS A 117 -15.03 4.73 -19.43
CA LYS A 117 -14.11 4.98 -20.55
C LYS A 117 -12.92 4.02 -20.60
N GLU A 118 -12.49 3.46 -19.48
CA GLU A 118 -11.28 2.62 -19.43
C GLU A 118 -11.57 1.19 -18.97
N LEU A 119 -12.35 1.01 -17.90
CA LEU A 119 -12.58 -0.32 -17.34
C LEU A 119 -13.62 -1.11 -18.13
N LEU A 120 -14.77 -0.51 -18.47
CA LEU A 120 -15.87 -1.20 -19.15
C LEU A 120 -15.42 -1.83 -20.47
N LEU A 121 -14.57 -1.12 -21.23
CA LEU A 121 -14.04 -1.57 -22.52
C LEU A 121 -13.09 -2.77 -22.41
N ARG A 122 -12.62 -3.10 -21.21
CA ARG A 122 -11.65 -4.18 -20.95
C ARG A 122 -12.25 -5.33 -20.16
N VAL A 123 -13.54 -5.27 -19.82
CA VAL A 123 -14.23 -6.34 -19.12
C VAL A 123 -14.33 -7.56 -20.03
N ASN A 124 -14.03 -8.74 -19.49
CA ASN A 124 -14.15 -9.98 -20.23
C ASN A 124 -15.63 -10.33 -20.43
N GLU A 125 -16.09 -10.32 -21.69
CA GLU A 125 -17.49 -10.55 -22.04
C GLU A 125 -18.01 -11.91 -21.57
N CYS A 126 -17.21 -12.99 -21.66
CA CYS A 126 -17.63 -14.31 -21.20
C CYS A 126 -17.94 -14.35 -19.70
N ILE A 127 -17.24 -13.54 -18.89
CA ILE A 127 -17.52 -13.43 -17.45
C ILE A 127 -18.88 -12.75 -17.23
N ILE A 128 -19.18 -11.71 -18.02
CA ILE A 128 -20.45 -10.98 -17.92
C ILE A 128 -21.63 -11.82 -18.41
N GLU A 129 -21.45 -12.58 -19.49
CA GLU A 129 -22.47 -13.55 -19.93
C GLU A 129 -22.77 -14.58 -18.84
N ARG A 130 -21.73 -15.11 -18.19
CA ARG A 130 -21.88 -16.09 -17.11
C ARG A 130 -22.53 -15.47 -15.87
N LEU A 131 -22.20 -14.23 -15.55
CA LEU A 131 -22.84 -13.45 -14.50
C LEU A 131 -24.35 -13.35 -14.76
N HIS A 132 -24.73 -12.87 -15.94
CA HIS A 132 -26.14 -12.74 -16.32
C HIS A 132 -26.88 -14.08 -16.36
N TYR A 133 -26.21 -15.16 -16.78
CA TYR A 133 -26.76 -16.52 -16.71
C TYR A 133 -27.16 -16.88 -15.27
N HIS A 134 -26.27 -16.67 -14.29
CA HIS A 134 -26.58 -16.95 -12.88
C HIS A 134 -27.66 -16.01 -12.31
N GLN A 135 -27.68 -14.74 -12.71
CA GLN A 135 -28.76 -13.82 -12.34
C GLN A 135 -30.13 -14.30 -12.84
N LYS A 136 -30.21 -14.78 -14.08
CA LYS A 136 -31.45 -15.34 -14.67
C LYS A 136 -31.94 -16.59 -13.95
N LEU A 137 -31.03 -17.39 -13.39
CA LEU A 137 -31.37 -18.55 -12.57
C LEU A 137 -31.80 -18.18 -11.13
N GLY A 138 -31.79 -16.89 -10.77
CA GLY A 138 -32.14 -16.43 -9.43
C GLY A 138 -31.05 -16.68 -8.39
N HIS A 139 -29.82 -16.96 -8.82
CA HIS A 139 -28.71 -17.15 -7.87
C HIS A 139 -28.35 -15.81 -7.22
N THR A 140 -28.02 -15.86 -5.94
CA THR A 140 -27.42 -14.72 -5.25
C THR A 140 -25.97 -14.57 -5.67
N ILE A 141 -25.60 -13.36 -6.11
CA ILE A 141 -24.24 -13.04 -6.53
C ILE A 141 -23.67 -11.97 -5.59
N ALA A 142 -22.47 -12.21 -5.09
CA ALA A 142 -21.72 -11.26 -4.28
C ALA A 142 -20.31 -11.07 -4.86
N ILE A 143 -19.82 -9.83 -4.87
CA ILE A 143 -18.43 -9.53 -5.18
C ILE A 143 -17.65 -9.47 -3.87
N VAL A 144 -16.58 -10.27 -3.79
CA VAL A 144 -15.65 -10.26 -2.67
C VAL A 144 -14.26 -10.01 -3.22
N SER A 145 -13.72 -8.82 -2.98
CA SER A 145 -12.48 -8.36 -3.60
C SER A 145 -11.57 -7.63 -2.62
N GLY A 146 -10.26 -7.69 -2.86
CA GLY A 146 -9.28 -6.85 -2.17
C GLY A 146 -9.03 -5.51 -2.88
N GLY A 147 -9.72 -5.24 -3.98
CA GLY A 147 -9.65 -3.96 -4.68
C GLY A 147 -10.43 -2.85 -3.97
N PHE A 148 -10.24 -1.61 -4.43
CA PHE A 148 -10.90 -0.45 -3.84
C PHE A 148 -12.41 -0.42 -4.09
N GLU A 149 -13.16 -0.21 -3.01
CA GLU A 149 -14.62 -0.18 -3.00
C GLU A 149 -15.19 0.86 -3.97
N ILE A 150 -14.55 2.02 -4.10
CA ILE A 150 -15.03 3.10 -4.97
C ILE A 150 -15.22 2.68 -6.44
N TYR A 151 -14.40 1.77 -6.95
CA TYR A 151 -14.53 1.25 -8.33
C TYR A 151 -15.46 0.04 -8.38
N ILE A 152 -15.36 -0.85 -7.38
CA ILE A 152 -16.12 -2.09 -7.35
C ILE A 152 -17.61 -1.81 -7.16
N CYS A 153 -17.98 -0.81 -6.36
CA CYS A 153 -19.37 -0.39 -6.19
C CYS A 153 -19.97 0.18 -7.49
N ILE A 154 -19.19 0.86 -8.34
CA ILE A 154 -19.67 1.27 -9.66
C ILE A 154 -19.93 0.04 -10.53
N PHE A 155 -18.97 -0.87 -10.62
CA PHE A 155 -19.12 -2.11 -11.39
C PHE A 155 -20.35 -2.89 -10.94
N ALA A 156 -20.49 -3.10 -9.62
CA ALA A 156 -21.59 -3.83 -9.02
C ALA A 156 -22.93 -3.16 -9.32
N LYS A 157 -23.01 -1.83 -9.18
CA LYS A 157 -24.22 -1.06 -9.55
C LYS A 157 -24.54 -1.18 -11.03
N TYR A 158 -23.54 -1.11 -11.91
CA TYR A 158 -23.70 -1.21 -13.35
C TYR A 158 -24.26 -2.58 -13.78
N PHE A 159 -23.78 -3.66 -13.16
CA PHE A 159 -24.22 -5.03 -13.47
C PHE A 159 -25.31 -5.59 -12.54
N GLY A 160 -25.90 -4.76 -11.68
CA GLY A 160 -27.00 -5.16 -10.78
C GLY A 160 -26.59 -6.20 -9.73
N ILE A 161 -25.39 -6.09 -9.16
CA ILE A 161 -24.89 -6.95 -8.10
C ILE A 161 -25.05 -6.22 -6.76
N PRO A 162 -25.95 -6.67 -5.87
CA PRO A 162 -26.29 -5.91 -4.67
C PRO A 162 -25.31 -6.10 -3.50
N TYR A 163 -24.54 -7.19 -3.49
CA TYR A 163 -23.65 -7.53 -2.38
C TYR A 163 -22.18 -7.34 -2.76
N VAL A 164 -21.49 -6.44 -2.06
CA VAL A 164 -20.08 -6.13 -2.30
C VAL A 164 -19.30 -6.10 -0.99
N VAL A 165 -18.17 -6.79 -0.95
CA VAL A 165 -17.15 -6.69 0.08
C VAL A 165 -15.84 -6.28 -0.61
N ALA A 166 -15.37 -5.06 -0.32
CA ALA A 166 -14.20 -4.46 -0.93
C ALA A 166 -13.40 -3.62 0.07
N VAL A 167 -12.24 -3.08 -0.35
CA VAL A 167 -11.39 -2.23 0.49
C VAL A 167 -11.90 -0.80 0.46
N SER A 168 -12.45 -0.35 1.58
CA SER A 168 -12.90 1.03 1.77
C SER A 168 -11.70 1.99 1.85
N LEU A 169 -11.83 3.16 1.23
CA LEU A 169 -10.91 4.28 1.43
C LEU A 169 -11.37 5.05 2.66
N GLU A 170 -10.56 5.05 3.71
CA GLU A 170 -10.81 5.83 4.92
C GLU A 170 -10.11 7.20 4.79
N SER A 171 -10.67 8.22 5.42
CA SER A 171 -10.02 9.53 5.58
C SER A 171 -9.98 9.84 7.07
N SER A 172 -8.80 10.22 7.56
CA SER A 172 -8.57 10.60 8.95
C SER A 172 -7.89 11.97 8.95
N GLU A 173 -8.44 12.92 9.69
CA GLU A 173 -7.92 14.30 9.80
C GLU A 173 -7.74 15.02 8.45
N GLY A 174 -8.62 14.74 7.48
CA GLY A 174 -8.56 15.35 6.14
C GLY A 174 -7.49 14.77 5.22
N VAL A 175 -6.73 13.77 5.68
CA VAL A 175 -5.81 12.99 4.86
C VAL A 175 -6.48 11.67 4.50
N LEU A 176 -6.41 11.29 3.21
CA LEU A 176 -6.78 9.94 2.77
C LEU A 176 -5.90 8.92 3.50
N SER A 177 -6.40 8.41 4.62
CA SER A 177 -5.78 7.33 5.37
C SER A 177 -6.18 6.05 4.68
N GLY A 178 -5.35 5.64 3.73
CA GLY A 178 -5.41 4.30 3.20
C GLY A 178 -5.21 3.31 4.32
N ASN A 179 -6.29 2.84 4.96
CA ASN A 179 -6.34 1.49 5.51
C ASN A 179 -6.32 0.50 4.32
N MET A 180 -5.27 0.63 3.51
CA MET A 180 -4.89 -0.13 2.33
C MET A 180 -4.30 -1.48 2.72
N ALA A 181 -4.21 -1.78 4.01
CA ALA A 181 -3.73 -3.06 4.51
C ALA A 181 -4.65 -4.21 4.08
N GLY A 182 -5.87 -3.93 3.60
CA GLY A 182 -6.82 -4.95 3.16
C GLY A 182 -7.22 -5.90 4.28
N ILE A 183 -6.87 -5.60 5.54
CA ILE A 183 -7.11 -6.42 6.74
C ILE A 183 -8.61 -6.74 6.89
N HIS A 184 -9.48 -5.85 6.42
CA HIS A 184 -10.93 -6.07 6.39
C HIS A 184 -11.41 -7.06 5.31
N THR A 185 -10.52 -7.41 4.37
CA THR A 185 -10.75 -8.29 3.22
C THR A 185 -9.83 -9.51 3.21
N MET A 186 -9.20 -9.84 4.34
CA MET A 186 -8.34 -11.03 4.48
C MET A 186 -9.02 -12.11 5.34
N GLU A 187 -8.70 -13.38 5.05
CA GLU A 187 -9.12 -14.54 5.83
C GLU A 187 -10.65 -14.61 6.08
N HIS A 188 -11.06 -15.00 7.29
CA HIS A 188 -12.46 -15.15 7.70
C HIS A 188 -13.22 -13.82 7.72
N ARG A 189 -12.56 -12.66 7.65
CA ARG A 189 -13.24 -11.34 7.70
C ARG A 189 -14.07 -11.05 6.45
N LYS A 190 -13.71 -11.61 5.29
CA LYS A 190 -14.54 -11.51 4.07
C LYS A 190 -15.91 -12.15 4.30
N LEU A 191 -15.91 -13.37 4.85
CA LEU A 191 -17.13 -14.10 5.16
C LEU A 191 -17.91 -13.43 6.28
N TYR A 192 -17.24 -12.94 7.33
CA TYR A 192 -17.89 -12.15 8.38
C TYR A 192 -18.54 -10.88 7.84
N LYS A 193 -17.86 -10.11 6.98
CA LYS A 193 -18.44 -8.89 6.38
C LYS A 193 -19.61 -9.23 5.45
N LEU A 194 -19.47 -10.29 4.66
CA LEU A 194 -20.56 -10.77 3.82
C LEU A 194 -21.74 -11.25 4.69
N SER A 195 -21.49 -11.88 5.83
CA SER A 195 -22.53 -12.34 6.76
C SER A 195 -23.27 -11.22 7.48
N GLN A 196 -22.77 -9.98 7.44
CA GLN A 196 -23.49 -8.81 7.95
C GLN A 196 -24.59 -8.35 7.00
N THR A 197 -24.47 -8.67 5.70
CA THR A 197 -25.38 -8.20 4.64
C THR A 197 -26.13 -9.33 3.94
N LEU A 198 -25.59 -10.55 3.99
CA LEU A 198 -26.17 -11.75 3.43
C LEU A 198 -26.30 -12.82 4.52
N ASP A 199 -27.44 -13.49 4.59
CA ASP A 199 -27.56 -14.69 5.42
C ASP A 199 -26.74 -15.83 4.79
N LEU A 200 -25.66 -16.21 5.48
CA LEU A 200 -24.75 -17.30 5.07
C LEU A 200 -25.07 -18.63 5.76
N SER A 201 -26.18 -18.73 6.50
CA SER A 201 -26.55 -19.94 7.24
C SER A 201 -27.38 -20.96 6.44
N MET A 202 -27.57 -20.70 5.14
CA MET A 202 -28.11 -21.66 4.15
C MET A 202 -27.05 -22.64 3.67
#